data_AF-A0A7K2MQV4-F1
#
_entry.id   AF-A0A7K2MQV4-F1
#
_cell.length_a   1.000
_cell.length_b   1.000
_cell.length_c   1.000
_cell.angle_alpha   90.00
_cell.angle_beta   90.00
_cell.angle_gamma   90.00
#
_symmetry.space_group_name_H-M   'P 1'
#
loop_
_entity.id
_entity.type
_entity.pdbx_description
1 polymer ?
#
loop_
_entity_poly.entity_id
_entity_poly.type
_entity_poly.pdbx_seq_one_letter_code
_entity_poly.pdbx_strand_id
1 'polypeptide(L)'
;MSRLKAADRPYDIVLFGATGFVGELTAEYLAAHAPEGLRWAIAGRGEDKLRRLRDRLPAAADVGVLLADVADPDSLRELAAQARVVATTVGPYVRHGDALVAACADAGTDYLDLTGEPEFVDLTYVRHDARARETGARLVHACGFDSVPHDLGVHFTVGQLPEGVPLTVDGFVRVGAAFSGGTLASALGQFARGRQLRAAALER
;
A
#
# COMPACT_ATOMS: atom_id res chain seq x y z
N MET A 1 -15.19 8.30 -18.14
CA MET A 1 -13.83 8.60 -18.61
C MET A 1 -13.12 7.27 -18.83
N SER A 2 -12.53 7.03 -20.01
CA SER A 2 -11.83 5.77 -20.31
C SER A 2 -10.64 5.61 -19.36
N ARG A 3 -10.49 4.45 -18.72
CA ARG A 3 -9.24 4.04 -18.06
C ARG A 3 -8.11 4.35 -19.04
N LEU A 4 -7.10 5.14 -18.63
CA LEU A 4 -5.86 5.24 -19.40
C LEU A 4 -5.42 3.81 -19.69
N LYS A 5 -5.18 3.47 -20.97
CA LYS A 5 -4.83 2.09 -21.30
C LYS A 5 -3.57 1.74 -20.52
N ALA A 6 -3.56 0.55 -19.92
CA ALA A 6 -2.42 0.06 -19.14
C ALA A 6 -1.08 0.13 -19.89
N ALA A 7 -1.11 0.16 -21.23
CA ALA A 7 0.05 0.29 -22.12
C ALA A 7 0.69 1.70 -22.13
N ASP A 8 -0.02 2.75 -21.71
CA ASP A 8 0.46 4.13 -21.81
C ASP A 8 1.24 4.60 -20.57
N ARG A 9 1.27 3.79 -19.51
CA ARG A 9 1.97 4.14 -18.26
C ARG A 9 3.43 3.67 -18.31
N PRO A 10 4.41 4.52 -17.93
CA PRO A 10 5.83 4.18 -17.98
C PRO A 10 6.20 3.06 -17.00
N TYR A 11 5.51 2.95 -15.85
CA TYR A 11 5.80 1.94 -14.84
C TYR A 11 4.61 1.02 -14.59
N ASP A 12 4.90 -0.26 -14.45
CA ASP A 12 3.96 -1.27 -13.98
C ASP A 12 3.77 -1.16 -12.46
N ILE A 13 4.86 -0.91 -11.72
CA ILE A 13 4.84 -0.73 -10.25
C ILE A 13 5.65 0.51 -9.85
N VAL A 14 5.09 1.31 -8.95
CA VAL A 14 5.85 2.35 -8.24
C VAL A 14 5.79 2.08 -6.74
N LEU A 15 6.96 1.93 -6.11
CA LEU A 15 7.11 1.76 -4.66
C LEU A 15 7.31 3.12 -3.98
N PHE A 16 6.26 3.67 -3.37
CA PHE A 16 6.30 4.93 -2.65
C PHE A 16 6.65 4.74 -1.16
N GLY A 17 7.60 5.52 -0.66
CA GLY A 17 8.17 5.32 0.68
C GLY A 17 9.38 4.38 0.67
N ALA A 18 10.02 4.19 -0.48
CA ALA A 18 11.09 3.21 -0.69
C ALA A 18 12.31 3.37 0.25
N THR A 19 12.56 4.56 0.80
CA THR A 19 13.68 4.80 1.72
C THR A 19 13.31 4.61 3.20
N GLY A 20 12.11 4.10 3.49
CA GLY A 20 11.71 3.66 4.83
C GLY A 20 12.11 2.22 5.08
N PHE A 21 12.05 1.76 6.33
CA PHE A 21 12.50 0.41 6.71
C PHE A 21 11.85 -0.71 5.85
N VAL A 22 10.51 -0.74 5.77
CA VAL A 22 9.81 -1.72 4.93
C VAL A 22 10.03 -1.43 3.44
N GLY A 23 10.11 -0.16 3.07
CA GLY A 23 10.37 0.26 1.68
C GLY A 23 11.69 -0.29 1.13
N GLU A 24 12.77 -0.24 1.92
CA GLU A 24 14.08 -0.75 1.49
C GLU A 24 14.03 -2.29 1.30
N LEU A 25 13.42 -3.01 2.24
CA LEU A 25 13.23 -4.46 2.14
C LEU A 25 12.37 -4.85 0.92
N THR A 26 11.30 -4.11 0.66
CA THR A 26 10.45 -4.34 -0.51
C THR A 26 11.19 -4.03 -1.82
N ALA A 27 12.01 -2.98 -1.85
CA ALA A 27 12.83 -2.65 -3.02
C ALA A 27 13.87 -3.74 -3.32
N GLU A 28 14.54 -4.25 -2.29
CA GLU A 28 15.48 -5.37 -2.40
C GLU A 28 14.79 -6.65 -2.90
N TYR A 29 13.61 -6.95 -2.35
CA TYR A 29 12.82 -8.10 -2.78
C TYR A 29 12.40 -7.98 -4.24
N LEU A 30 11.88 -6.83 -4.66
CA LEU A 30 11.50 -6.57 -6.06
C LEU A 30 12.72 -6.70 -6.97
N ALA A 31 13.85 -6.09 -6.63
CA ALA A 31 15.05 -6.16 -7.45
C ALA A 31 15.59 -7.59 -7.63
N ALA A 32 15.42 -8.45 -6.61
CA ALA A 32 15.87 -9.84 -6.65
C ALA A 32 14.88 -10.81 -7.33
N HIS A 33 13.58 -10.49 -7.35
CA HIS A 33 12.53 -11.44 -7.76
C HIS A 33 11.59 -10.92 -8.87
N ALA A 34 11.75 -9.67 -9.31
CA ALA A 34 10.94 -9.15 -10.40
C ALA A 34 11.13 -9.99 -11.67
N PRO A 35 10.03 -10.30 -12.39
CA PRO A 35 10.13 -10.95 -13.68
C PRO A 35 10.84 -10.04 -14.69
N GLU A 36 11.50 -10.66 -15.65
CA GLU A 36 12.14 -9.94 -16.76
C GLU A 36 11.11 -9.05 -17.48
N GLY A 37 11.51 -7.81 -17.78
CA GLY A 37 10.66 -6.82 -18.45
C GLY A 37 9.71 -6.05 -17.53
N LEU A 38 9.70 -6.30 -16.21
CA LEU A 38 8.94 -5.47 -15.27
C LEU A 38 9.52 -4.04 -15.23
N ARG A 39 8.72 -3.04 -15.58
CA ARG A 39 9.12 -1.63 -15.46
C ARG A 39 8.67 -1.11 -14.11
N TRP A 40 9.61 -0.75 -13.24
CA TRP A 40 9.25 -0.26 -11.91
C TRP A 40 10.14 0.89 -11.44
N ALA A 41 9.63 1.67 -10.49
CA ALA A 41 10.34 2.78 -9.90
C ALA A 41 10.24 2.80 -8.37
N ILE A 42 11.25 3.38 -7.73
CA ILE A 42 11.20 3.77 -6.32
C ILE A 42 10.85 5.25 -6.19
N ALA A 43 10.03 5.58 -5.21
CA ALA A 43 9.53 6.92 -5.00
C ALA A 43 9.58 7.38 -3.54
N GLY A 44 9.78 8.68 -3.36
CA GLY A 44 9.85 9.32 -2.05
C GLY A 44 10.31 10.78 -2.16
N ARG A 45 10.51 11.42 -1.02
CA ARG A 45 10.81 12.87 -0.96
C ARG A 45 12.28 13.21 -1.13
N GLY A 46 13.18 12.26 -0.85
CA GLY A 46 14.62 12.51 -0.81
C GLY A 46 15.35 11.90 -1.99
N GLU A 47 15.62 12.69 -3.03
CA GLU A 47 16.27 12.24 -4.26
C GLU A 47 17.59 11.51 -3.99
N ASP A 48 18.47 12.10 -3.19
CA ASP A 48 19.77 11.50 -2.85
C ASP A 48 19.63 10.14 -2.14
N LYS A 49 18.61 9.99 -1.29
CA LYS A 49 18.36 8.72 -0.59
C LYS A 49 17.85 7.66 -1.56
N LEU A 50 16.97 8.04 -2.49
CA LEU A 50 16.48 7.14 -3.53
C LEU A 50 17.60 6.71 -4.46
N ARG A 51 18.44 7.64 -4.94
CA ARG A 51 19.59 7.32 -5.79
C ARG A 51 20.55 6.36 -5.08
N ARG A 52 20.89 6.63 -3.81
CA ARG A 52 21.71 5.71 -3.00
C ARG A 52 21.06 4.34 -2.79
N LEU A 53 19.74 4.27 -2.62
CA LEU A 53 19.04 2.99 -2.54
C LEU A 53 19.16 2.24 -3.86
N ARG A 54 18.78 2.88 -4.97
CA ARG A 54 18.86 2.33 -6.33
C ARG A 54 20.23 1.78 -6.64
N ASP A 55 21.29 2.53 -6.36
CA ASP A 55 22.67 2.15 -6.68
C ASP A 55 23.16 0.92 -5.90
N ARG A 56 22.45 0.52 -4.82
CA ARG A 56 22.70 -0.72 -4.07
C ARG A 56 21.88 -1.91 -4.58
N LEU A 57 20.82 -1.68 -5.35
CA LEU A 57 19.95 -2.74 -5.85
C LEU A 57 20.64 -3.47 -7.02
N PRO A 58 20.42 -4.80 -7.17
CA PRO A 58 20.77 -5.47 -8.40
C PRO A 58 19.98 -4.87 -9.58
N ALA A 59 20.59 -4.82 -10.77
CA ALA A 59 20.02 -4.19 -11.96
C ALA A 59 19.58 -2.71 -11.74
N ALA A 60 20.34 -1.96 -10.93
CA ALA A 60 20.09 -0.55 -10.60
C ALA A 60 19.77 0.37 -11.80
N ALA A 61 20.30 0.06 -12.99
CA ALA A 61 20.11 0.86 -14.20
C ALA A 61 18.65 0.86 -14.69
N ASP A 62 17.89 -0.20 -14.38
CA ASP A 62 16.54 -0.41 -14.88
C ASP A 62 15.45 0.09 -13.90
N VAL A 63 15.86 0.54 -12.70
CA VAL A 63 14.96 1.02 -11.65
C VAL A 63 14.80 2.53 -11.74
N GLY A 64 13.57 2.97 -12.04
CA GLY A 64 13.21 4.38 -12.08
C GLY A 64 13.29 5.06 -10.71
N VAL A 65 13.51 6.39 -10.70
CA VAL A 65 13.49 7.21 -9.48
C VAL A 65 12.48 8.32 -9.67
N LEU A 66 11.47 8.40 -8.80
CA LEU A 66 10.43 9.42 -8.82
C LEU A 66 10.40 10.19 -7.51
N LEU A 67 10.18 11.51 -7.59
CA LEU A 67 9.97 12.35 -6.43
C LEU A 67 8.49 12.53 -6.17
N ALA A 68 8.08 12.36 -4.91
CA ALA A 68 6.73 12.62 -4.47
C ALA A 68 6.72 12.94 -2.96
N ASP A 69 5.86 13.87 -2.57
CA ASP A 69 5.64 14.27 -1.17
C ASP A 69 4.15 14.17 -0.83
N VAL A 70 3.84 13.58 0.32
CA VAL A 70 2.48 13.54 0.85
C VAL A 70 1.92 14.92 1.17
N ALA A 71 2.79 15.92 1.35
CA ALA A 71 2.42 17.32 1.53
C ALA A 71 2.17 18.07 0.21
N ASP A 72 2.46 17.44 -0.95
CA ASP A 72 2.28 18.02 -2.27
C ASP A 72 1.31 17.17 -3.11
N PRO A 73 0.00 17.52 -3.13
CA PRO A 73 -1.01 16.79 -3.89
C PRO A 73 -0.74 16.70 -5.39
N ASP A 74 -0.03 17.69 -5.98
CA ASP A 74 0.29 17.67 -7.40
C ASP A 74 1.30 16.55 -7.68
N SER A 75 2.33 16.43 -6.84
CA SER A 75 3.31 15.34 -6.94
C SER A 75 2.67 13.95 -6.82
N LEU A 76 1.65 13.77 -5.98
CA LEU A 76 0.94 12.50 -5.83
C LEU A 76 0.08 12.17 -7.06
N ARG A 77 -0.54 13.19 -7.69
CA ARG A 77 -1.28 13.02 -8.94
C ARG A 77 -0.36 12.61 -10.08
N GLU A 78 0.81 13.26 -10.19
CA GLU A 78 1.84 12.88 -11.17
C GLU A 78 2.38 11.46 -10.92
N LEU A 79 2.58 11.08 -9.66
CA LEU A 79 3.01 9.73 -9.28
C LEU A 79 1.96 8.69 -9.70
N ALA A 80 0.70 8.92 -9.37
CA ALA A 80 -0.41 8.02 -9.68
C ALA A 80 -0.61 7.86 -11.20
N ALA A 81 -0.42 8.92 -11.99
CA ALA A 81 -0.56 8.88 -13.44
C ALA A 81 0.52 8.02 -14.14
N GLN A 82 1.70 7.88 -13.52
CA GLN A 82 2.85 7.17 -14.10
C GLN A 82 2.87 5.66 -13.85
N ALA A 83 2.07 5.15 -12.91
CA ALA A 83 2.14 3.77 -12.44
C ALA A 83 0.86 3.02 -12.76
N ARG A 84 0.91 1.74 -13.12
CA ARG A 84 -0.29 0.89 -13.13
C ARG A 84 -0.73 0.56 -11.70
N VAL A 85 0.25 0.30 -10.83
CA VAL A 85 0.08 0.04 -9.41
C VAL A 85 1.01 0.96 -8.60
N VAL A 86 0.48 1.65 -7.60
CA VAL A 86 1.28 2.32 -6.57
C VAL A 86 1.23 1.49 -5.29
N ALA A 87 2.39 0.98 -4.88
CA ALA A 87 2.59 0.30 -3.60
C ALA A 87 3.21 1.28 -2.62
N THR A 88 2.53 1.57 -1.51
CA THR A 88 3.02 2.52 -0.52
C THR A 88 3.39 1.86 0.80
N THR A 89 4.50 2.33 1.37
CA THR A 89 4.93 2.01 2.74
C THR A 89 4.96 3.27 3.61
N VAL A 90 4.26 4.34 3.20
CA VAL A 90 4.26 5.65 3.88
C VAL A 90 3.15 5.70 4.94
N GLY A 91 3.49 5.25 6.15
CA GLY A 91 2.67 5.44 7.34
C GLY A 91 3.16 6.60 8.24
N PRO A 92 2.38 7.00 9.27
CA PRO A 92 1.04 6.50 9.62
C PRO A 92 -0.03 6.89 8.59
N TYR A 93 -0.85 5.91 8.18
CA TYR A 93 -1.73 6.01 7.01
C TYR A 93 -2.93 6.92 7.26
N VAL A 94 -3.51 6.95 8.46
CA VAL A 94 -4.57 7.92 8.80
C VAL A 94 -4.12 9.36 8.56
N ARG A 95 -2.81 9.64 8.66
CA ARG A 95 -2.25 10.99 8.47
C ARG A 95 -1.76 11.27 7.06
N HIS A 96 -1.19 10.27 6.39
CA HIS A 96 -0.41 10.47 5.16
C HIS A 96 -0.97 9.73 3.95
N GLY A 97 -1.90 8.79 4.14
CA GLY A 97 -2.40 7.91 3.08
C GLY A 97 -3.51 8.51 2.23
N ASP A 98 -4.39 9.34 2.82
CA ASP A 98 -5.65 9.78 2.18
C ASP A 98 -5.42 10.50 0.84
N ALA A 99 -4.44 11.40 0.77
CA ALA A 99 -4.15 12.14 -0.45
C ALA A 99 -3.64 11.24 -1.59
N LEU A 100 -2.87 10.19 -1.27
CA LEU A 100 -2.39 9.24 -2.29
C LEU A 100 -3.53 8.32 -2.76
N VAL A 101 -4.39 7.88 -1.85
CA VAL A 101 -5.59 7.10 -2.20
C VAL A 101 -6.48 7.91 -3.14
N ALA A 102 -6.75 9.18 -2.82
CA ALA A 102 -7.52 10.08 -3.67
C ALA A 102 -6.91 10.21 -5.08
N ALA A 103 -5.59 10.45 -5.15
CA ALA A 103 -4.88 10.54 -6.43
C ALA A 103 -4.99 9.25 -7.26
N CYS A 104 -4.88 8.08 -6.61
CA CYS A 104 -5.02 6.79 -7.29
C CYS A 104 -6.47 6.53 -7.76
N ALA A 105 -7.45 6.82 -6.90
CA ALA A 105 -8.86 6.71 -7.22
C ALA A 105 -9.24 7.59 -8.42
N ASP A 106 -8.75 8.84 -8.46
CA ASP A 106 -9.01 9.77 -9.57
C ASP A 106 -8.33 9.35 -10.87
N ALA A 107 -7.09 8.86 -10.79
CA ALA A 107 -6.33 8.43 -11.96
C ALA A 107 -6.75 7.05 -12.51
N GLY A 108 -7.59 6.28 -11.79
CA GLY A 108 -7.87 4.89 -12.14
C GLY A 108 -6.67 3.97 -11.93
N THR A 109 -5.78 4.34 -10.99
CA THR A 109 -4.55 3.64 -10.64
C THR A 109 -4.80 2.68 -9.49
N ASP A 110 -4.29 1.46 -9.61
CA ASP A 110 -4.42 0.49 -8.53
C ASP A 110 -3.47 0.89 -7.39
N TYR A 111 -3.97 0.78 -6.16
CA TYR A 111 -3.29 1.18 -4.94
C TYR A 111 -3.16 -0.02 -4.02
N LEU A 112 -1.99 -0.17 -3.39
CA LEU A 112 -1.82 -1.11 -2.28
C LEU A 112 -0.95 -0.55 -1.15
N ASP A 113 -1.26 -0.97 0.07
CA ASP A 113 -0.47 -0.66 1.28
C ASP A 113 -0.38 -1.84 2.25
N LEU A 114 0.39 -1.65 3.32
CA LEU A 114 0.49 -2.59 4.44
C LEU A 114 -0.09 -2.01 5.74
N THR A 115 -1.14 -1.19 5.66
CA THR A 115 -1.73 -0.55 6.83
C THR A 115 -2.27 -1.58 7.83
N GLY A 116 -2.06 -1.30 9.12
CA GLY A 116 -2.74 -1.97 10.23
C GLY A 116 -3.72 -1.04 10.94
N GLU A 117 -4.15 0.04 10.27
CA GLU A 117 -4.99 1.10 10.85
C GLU A 117 -6.44 0.97 10.34
N PRO A 118 -7.37 0.36 11.09
CA PRO A 118 -8.72 0.09 10.59
C PRO A 118 -9.49 1.39 10.30
N GLU A 119 -9.27 2.45 11.09
CA GLU A 119 -9.85 3.77 10.82
C GLU A 119 -9.50 4.28 9.42
N PHE A 120 -8.25 4.08 8.95
CA PHE A 120 -7.84 4.50 7.62
C PHE A 120 -8.55 3.69 6.52
N VAL A 121 -8.74 2.39 6.75
CA VAL A 121 -9.45 1.50 5.82
C VAL A 121 -10.91 1.94 5.67
N ASP A 122 -11.60 2.17 6.80
CA ASP A 122 -13.00 2.59 6.77
C ASP A 122 -13.16 3.99 6.17
N LEU A 123 -12.28 4.95 6.50
CA LEU A 123 -12.28 6.27 5.86
C LEU A 123 -12.01 6.21 4.36
N THR A 124 -11.14 5.29 3.92
CA THR A 124 -10.90 5.08 2.49
C THR A 124 -12.15 4.60 1.78
N TYR A 125 -12.87 3.65 2.37
CA TYR A 125 -14.15 3.19 1.84
C TYR A 125 -15.17 4.34 1.76
N VAL A 126 -15.38 5.06 2.85
CA VAL A 126 -16.36 6.16 2.93
C VAL A 126 -16.07 7.27 1.91
N ARG A 127 -14.80 7.61 1.70
CA ARG A 127 -14.41 8.77 0.88
C ARG A 127 -14.18 8.46 -0.58
N HIS A 128 -13.62 7.28 -0.89
CA HIS A 128 -12.99 7.03 -2.19
C HIS A 128 -13.58 5.84 -2.96
N ASP A 129 -14.40 4.99 -2.34
CA ASP A 129 -14.96 3.79 -2.99
C ASP A 129 -15.77 4.12 -4.26
N ALA A 130 -16.69 5.08 -4.18
CA ALA A 130 -17.51 5.48 -5.33
C ALA A 130 -16.63 5.91 -6.51
N ARG A 131 -15.62 6.75 -6.24
CA ARG A 131 -14.70 7.24 -7.25
C ARG A 131 -13.85 6.12 -7.84
N ALA A 132 -13.31 5.24 -7.00
CA ALA A 132 -12.51 4.10 -7.44
C ALA A 132 -13.32 3.15 -8.35
N ARG A 133 -14.61 2.92 -8.04
CA ARG A 133 -15.52 2.13 -8.88
C ARG A 133 -15.76 2.79 -10.24
N GLU A 134 -15.95 4.11 -10.28
CA GLU A 134 -16.15 4.86 -11.52
C GLU A 134 -14.93 4.82 -12.46
N THR A 135 -13.72 4.91 -11.90
CA THR A 135 -12.48 4.95 -12.67
C THR A 135 -11.89 3.56 -12.93
N GLY A 136 -12.34 2.56 -12.18
CA GLY A 136 -11.83 1.19 -12.21
C GLY A 136 -10.53 0.98 -11.42
N ALA A 137 -10.17 1.91 -10.54
CA ALA A 137 -9.08 1.74 -9.58
C ALA A 137 -9.43 0.66 -8.55
N ARG A 138 -8.44 -0.14 -8.16
CA ARG A 138 -8.55 -1.08 -7.04
C ARG A 138 -7.75 -0.55 -5.86
N LEU A 139 -8.40 -0.43 -4.71
CA LEU A 139 -7.77 0.02 -3.46
C LEU A 139 -7.64 -1.20 -2.53
N VAL A 140 -6.41 -1.70 -2.33
CA VAL A 140 -6.14 -2.92 -1.55
C VAL A 140 -5.33 -2.59 -0.31
N HIS A 141 -5.91 -2.77 0.86
CA HIS A 141 -5.25 -2.47 2.13
C HIS A 141 -4.62 -3.74 2.74
N ALA A 142 -3.78 -3.53 3.75
CA ALA A 142 -3.32 -4.60 4.63
C ALA A 142 -2.55 -5.74 3.91
N CYS A 143 -1.78 -5.40 2.87
CA CYS A 143 -0.89 -6.33 2.14
C CYS A 143 0.43 -6.60 2.89
N GLY A 144 0.37 -6.70 4.23
CA GLY A 144 1.52 -6.93 5.10
C GLY A 144 1.47 -8.28 5.81
N PHE A 145 2.57 -8.61 6.51
CA PHE A 145 2.69 -9.83 7.29
C PHE A 145 1.61 -9.97 8.38
N ASP A 146 1.10 -8.87 8.94
CA ASP A 146 0.12 -8.94 10.01
C ASP A 146 -1.28 -9.37 9.52
N SER A 147 -1.52 -9.38 8.20
CA SER A 147 -2.84 -9.67 7.63
C SER A 147 -2.81 -10.79 6.60
N VAL A 148 -1.88 -10.77 5.65
CA VAL A 148 -1.84 -11.75 4.54
C VAL A 148 -1.78 -13.23 5.02
N PRO A 149 -0.90 -13.62 5.96
CA PRO A 149 -0.86 -14.99 6.46
C PRO A 149 -2.16 -15.40 7.17
N HIS A 150 -2.80 -14.47 7.87
CA HIS A 150 -4.07 -14.71 8.55
C HIS A 150 -5.20 -14.90 7.54
N ASP A 151 -5.35 -13.97 6.58
CA ASP A 151 -6.39 -14.03 5.55
C ASP A 151 -6.26 -15.28 4.69
N LEU A 152 -5.06 -15.57 4.18
CA LEU A 152 -4.82 -16.76 3.37
C LEU A 152 -4.94 -18.06 4.18
N GLY A 153 -4.49 -18.05 5.44
CA GLY A 153 -4.60 -19.21 6.33
C GLY A 153 -6.05 -19.55 6.66
N VAL A 154 -6.87 -18.54 6.98
CA VAL A 154 -8.30 -18.70 7.20
C VAL A 154 -8.99 -19.16 5.91
N HIS A 155 -8.71 -18.51 4.77
CA HIS A 155 -9.31 -18.90 3.50
C HIS A 155 -9.00 -20.35 3.12
N PHE A 156 -7.73 -20.75 3.22
CA PHE A 156 -7.30 -22.12 2.99
C PHE A 156 -8.03 -23.10 3.90
N THR A 157 -8.06 -22.81 5.22
CA THR A 157 -8.68 -23.69 6.22
C THR A 157 -10.17 -23.86 5.97
N VAL A 158 -10.89 -22.75 5.75
CA VAL A 158 -12.34 -22.77 5.47
C VAL A 158 -12.64 -23.55 4.19
N GLY A 159 -11.79 -23.43 3.16
CA GLY A 159 -11.93 -24.20 1.92
C GLY A 159 -11.77 -25.72 2.07
N GLN A 160 -11.28 -26.20 3.21
CA GLN A 160 -11.21 -27.63 3.54
C GLN A 160 -12.39 -28.13 4.37
N LEU A 161 -13.29 -27.24 4.79
CA LEU A 161 -14.45 -27.56 5.65
C LEU A 161 -15.75 -27.58 4.85
N PRO A 162 -16.82 -28.22 5.36
CA PRO A 162 -18.12 -28.21 4.71
C PRO A 162 -18.67 -26.79 4.49
N GLU A 163 -19.30 -26.54 3.34
CA GLU A 163 -19.95 -25.26 3.07
C GLU A 163 -21.21 -25.07 3.93
N GLY A 164 -21.53 -23.81 4.26
CA GLY A 164 -22.79 -23.44 4.92
C GLY A 164 -22.92 -23.82 6.39
N VAL A 165 -21.85 -24.28 7.04
CA VAL A 165 -21.84 -24.56 8.49
C VAL A 165 -21.20 -23.41 9.28
N PRO A 166 -21.71 -23.08 10.48
CA PRO A 166 -21.03 -22.14 11.37
C PRO A 166 -19.64 -22.64 11.74
N LEU A 167 -18.65 -21.75 11.71
CA LEU A 167 -17.26 -22.07 12.02
C LEU A 167 -16.59 -20.91 12.77
N THR A 168 -15.63 -21.27 13.61
CA THR A 168 -14.71 -20.34 14.28
C THR A 168 -13.29 -20.79 13.95
N VAL A 169 -12.43 -19.85 13.56
CA VAL A 169 -11.01 -20.12 13.28
C VAL A 169 -10.17 -19.25 14.19
N ASP A 170 -9.34 -19.88 15.02
CA ASP A 170 -8.38 -19.18 15.87
C ASP A 170 -7.00 -19.21 15.22
N GLY A 171 -6.44 -18.02 14.98
CA GLY A 171 -5.08 -17.83 14.48
C GLY A 171 -4.12 -17.51 15.63
N PHE A 172 -2.99 -18.22 15.68
CA PHE A 172 -1.93 -17.96 16.66
C PHE A 172 -0.62 -17.69 15.94
N VAL A 173 0.01 -16.56 16.26
CA VAL A 173 1.33 -16.19 15.74
C VAL A 173 2.28 -15.93 16.90
N ARG A 174 3.49 -16.48 16.82
CA ARG A 174 4.59 -16.17 17.73
C ARG A 174 5.68 -15.47 16.95
N VAL A 175 5.90 -14.20 17.26
CA VAL A 175 6.89 -13.37 16.57
C VAL A 175 8.00 -12.98 17.55
N GLY A 176 9.24 -13.09 17.10
CA GLY A 176 10.40 -12.49 17.77
C GLY A 176 10.88 -11.29 16.96
N ALA A 177 10.20 -10.15 17.05
CA ALA A 177 10.54 -8.96 16.27
C ALA A 177 10.43 -7.67 17.09
N ALA A 178 11.24 -6.68 16.72
CA ALA A 178 11.07 -5.30 17.13
C ALA A 178 10.15 -4.58 16.13
N PHE A 179 9.22 -3.76 16.62
CA PHE A 179 8.34 -2.96 15.76
C PHE A 179 9.14 -1.89 15.02
N SER A 180 8.82 -1.66 13.74
CA SER A 180 9.33 -0.50 13.03
C SER A 180 8.79 0.79 13.67
N GLY A 181 9.52 1.91 13.55
CA GLY A 181 9.05 3.20 14.07
C GLY A 181 7.68 3.62 13.53
N GLY A 182 7.41 3.30 12.25
CA GLY A 182 6.11 3.54 11.63
C GLY A 182 4.99 2.69 12.24
N THR A 183 5.26 1.40 12.49
CA THR A 183 4.30 0.49 13.14
C THR A 183 3.98 0.95 14.56
N LEU A 184 4.99 1.34 15.34
CA LEU A 184 4.78 1.86 16.70
C LEU A 184 3.95 3.14 16.71
N ALA A 185 4.25 4.09 15.81
CA ALA A 185 3.50 5.33 15.68
C ALA A 185 2.03 5.08 15.28
N SER A 186 1.79 4.10 14.40
CA SER A 186 0.45 3.69 13.97
C SER A 186 -0.34 3.09 15.14
N ALA A 187 0.27 2.17 15.89
CA ALA A 187 -0.34 1.57 17.07
C ALA A 187 -0.73 2.62 18.11
N LEU A 188 0.18 3.53 18.46
CA LEU A 188 -0.09 4.64 19.38
C LEU A 188 -1.21 5.55 18.86
N GLY A 189 -1.25 5.82 17.56
CA GLY A 189 -2.30 6.60 16.91
C GLY A 189 -3.68 5.96 17.06
N GLN A 190 -3.81 4.66 16.84
CA GLN A 190 -5.08 3.93 16.95
C GLN A 190 -5.62 3.95 18.38
N PHE A 191 -4.77 3.70 19.39
CA PHE A 191 -5.20 3.77 20.79
C PHE A 191 -5.72 5.17 21.19
N ALA A 192 -5.15 6.23 20.63
CA ALA A 192 -5.57 7.60 20.92
C ALA A 192 -6.87 8.02 20.19
N ARG A 193 -7.33 7.27 19.18
CA ARG A 193 -8.41 7.65 18.26
C ARG A 193 -9.65 6.75 18.34
N GLY A 194 -9.91 6.12 19.48
CA GLY A 194 -11.00 5.16 19.63
C GLY A 194 -12.41 5.69 19.27
N ARG A 195 -12.69 6.99 19.49
CA ARG A 195 -13.98 7.59 19.09
C ARG A 195 -14.10 7.72 17.57
N GLN A 196 -13.04 8.15 16.92
CA GLN A 196 -12.99 8.36 15.47
C GLN A 196 -13.02 7.03 14.73
N LEU A 197 -12.28 6.02 15.22
CA LEU A 197 -12.35 4.65 14.73
C LEU A 197 -13.80 4.13 14.73
N ARG A 198 -14.51 4.29 15.86
CA ARG A 198 -15.91 3.84 15.97
C ARG A 198 -16.85 4.62 15.04
N ALA A 199 -16.61 5.92 14.84
CA ALA A 199 -17.42 6.73 13.94
C ALA A 199 -17.26 6.26 12.48
N ALA A 200 -16.01 6.09 12.01
CA ALA A 200 -15.73 5.60 10.67
C ALA A 200 -16.34 4.22 10.40
N ALA A 201 -16.26 3.30 11.37
CA ALA A 201 -16.84 1.96 11.26
C ALA A 201 -18.38 1.95 11.16
N LEU A 202 -19.06 2.97 11.69
CA LEU A 202 -20.53 3.08 11.59
C LEU A 202 -21.01 3.68 10.26
N GLU A 203 -20.12 4.38 9.55
CA GLU A 203 -20.42 5.04 8.28
C GLU A 203 -20.14 4.16 7.06
N ARG A 204 -19.38 3.07 7.25
CA ARG A 204 -19.09 2.05 6.24
C ARG A 204 -20.32 1.17 5.96
#